data_AF-A0A916RJH5-F1
#
_entry.id   AF-A0A916RJH5-F1
#
_cell.length_a   1.000
_cell.length_b   1.000
_cell.length_c   1.000
_cell.angle_alpha   90.00
_cell.angle_beta   90.00
_cell.angle_gamma   90.00
#
_symmetry.space_group_name_H-M   'P 1'
#
loop_
_entity.id
_entity.type
_entity.pdbx_description
1 polymer ?
#
loop_
_entity_poly.entity_id
_entity_poly.type
_entity_poly.pdbx_seq_one_letter_code
_entity_poly.pdbx_strand_id
1 'polypeptide(L)' 'MTIIIDNLEPEILEKLQNQALNNGRTLTEEIQVILTKELASKTIKTPEELGWSRGFFERTAGSCADDPIFNN' A
#
# COMPACT_ATOMS: atom_id res chain seq x y z
N MET A 1 -4.82 24.18 -8.71
CA MET A 1 -5.41 23.54 -7.51
C MET A 1 -4.33 23.51 -6.46
N THR A 2 -4.61 23.94 -5.23
CA THR A 2 -3.63 24.01 -4.15
C THR A 2 -4.08 23.10 -3.03
N ILE A 3 -3.17 22.27 -2.52
CA ILE A 3 -3.41 21.35 -1.41
C ILE A 3 -2.51 21.79 -0.27
N ILE A 4 -3.07 21.90 0.93
CA ILE A 4 -2.34 22.26 2.14
C ILE A 4 -2.37 21.05 3.07
N ILE A 5 -1.19 20.61 3.51
CA ILE A 5 -1.03 19.55 4.51
C ILE A 5 -0.62 20.25 5.81
N ASP A 6 -1.57 20.33 6.74
CA ASP A 6 -1.35 20.95 8.05
C ASP A 6 -1.09 19.86 9.11
N ASN A 7 -0.57 20.27 10.28
CA ASN A 7 -0.28 19.42 11.42
C ASN A 7 0.63 18.20 11.10
N LEU A 8 1.57 18.38 10.16
CA LEU A 8 2.59 17.38 9.85
C LEU A 8 3.64 17.36 10.96
N GLU A 9 3.96 16.17 11.47
CA GLU A 9 5.03 16.04 12.47
C GLU A 9 6.36 16.56 11.91
N PRO A 10 7.15 17.31 12.72
CA PRO A 10 8.38 17.95 12.24
C PRO A 10 9.40 16.93 11.73
N GLU A 11 9.44 15.74 12.34
CA GLU A 11 10.31 14.64 11.92
C GLU A 11 9.95 14.11 10.52
N ILE A 12 8.66 14.10 10.18
CA ILE A 12 8.19 13.68 8.86
C ILE A 12 8.57 14.73 7.82
N LEU A 13 8.40 16.03 8.15
CA LEU A 13 8.81 17.12 7.27
C LEU A 13 10.31 17.06 6.96
N GLU A 14 11.14 16.85 7.97
CA GLU A 14 12.59 16.73 7.80
C GLU A 14 12.95 15.52 6.91
N LYS A 15 12.34 14.36 7.15
CA LYS A 15 12.55 13.16 6.32
C LYS A 15 12.19 13.42 4.87
N LEU A 16 11.06 14.07 4.60
CA LEU A 16 10.61 14.38 3.24
C LEU A 16 11.55 15.35 2.53
N GLN A 17 12.05 16.37 3.24
CA GLN A 17 13.05 17.30 2.69
C GLN A 17 14.35 16.58 2.35
N ASN A 18 14.85 15.73 3.25
CA ASN A 18 16.04 14.93 3.00
C ASN A 18 15.84 13.96 1.82
N GLN A 19 14.68 13.33 1.71
CA GLN A 19 14.34 12.45 0.58
C GLN A 19 14.36 13.21 -0.74
N ALA A 20 13.73 14.38 -0.78
CA ALA A 20 13.70 15.24 -1.96
C ALA A 20 15.12 15.65 -2.38
N LEU A 21 15.95 16.10 -1.43
CA LEU A 21 17.35 16.46 -1.67
C LEU A 21 18.17 15.26 -2.21
N ASN A 22 18.03 14.09 -1.59
CA ASN A 22 18.72 12.87 -2.01
C ASN A 22 18.32 12.45 -3.43
N ASN A 23 17.08 12.70 -3.81
CA ASN A 23 16.54 12.38 -5.13
C ASN A 23 16.74 13.51 -6.16
N GLY A 24 17.37 14.63 -5.78
CA GLY A 24 17.60 15.78 -6.65
C GLY A 24 16.31 16.49 -7.07
N ARG A 25 15.26 16.43 -6.24
CA ARG A 25 13.92 16.97 -6.49
C ARG A 25 13.56 18.07 -5.52
N THR A 26 12.57 18.88 -5.87
CA THR A 26 11.89 19.74 -4.89
C THR A 26 10.99 18.92 -3.97
N LEU A 27 10.69 19.46 -2.78
CA LEU A 27 9.76 18.84 -1.83
C LEU A 27 8.41 18.54 -2.47
N THR A 28 7.88 19.47 -3.27
CA THR A 28 6.59 19.32 -3.96
C THR A 28 6.61 18.15 -4.95
N GLU A 29 7.67 18.04 -5.76
CA GLU A 29 7.82 16.94 -6.72
C GLU A 29 7.92 15.59 -6.00
N GLU A 30 8.64 15.53 -4.89
CA GLU A 30 8.75 14.29 -4.11
C GLU A 30 7.38 13.87 -3.54
N ILE A 31 6.61 14.81 -2.99
CA ILE A 31 5.24 14.55 -2.53
C ILE A 31 4.37 14.03 -3.67
N GLN A 32 4.46 14.63 -4.87
CA GLN A 32 3.71 14.14 -6.03
C GLN A 32 4.09 12.70 -6.42
N VAL A 33 5.38 12.37 -6.37
CA VAL A 33 5.85 11.01 -6.67
C VAL A 33 5.36 10.01 -5.63
N ILE A 34 5.44 10.35 -4.34
CA ILE A 34 4.93 9.50 -3.25
C ILE A 34 3.44 9.24 -3.45
N LEU A 35 2.63 10.29 -3.63
CA LEU A 35 1.18 10.16 -3.84
C LEU A 35 0.85 9.32 -5.07
N THR A 36 1.60 9.49 -6.17
CA THR A 36 1.42 8.71 -7.40
C THR A 36 1.78 7.24 -7.19
N LYS A 37 2.87 6.97 -6.46
CA LYS A 37 3.32 5.60 -6.15
C LYS A 37 2.33 4.90 -5.23
N GLU A 38 1.80 5.58 -4.22
CA GLU A 38 0.78 5.02 -3.32
C GLU A 38 -0.52 4.73 -4.08
N LEU A 39 -0.92 5.60 -5.02
CA LEU A 39 -2.07 5.37 -5.88
C LEU A 39 -1.88 4.13 -6.76
N ALA A 40 -0.69 3.98 -7.37
CA ALA A 40 -0.34 2.81 -8.17
C ALA A 40 -0.24 1.52 -7.33
N SER A 41 0.27 1.61 -6.10
CA SER A 41 0.40 0.46 -5.20
C SER A 41 -0.93 -0.07 -4.69
N LYS A 42 -2.00 0.74 -4.78
CA LYS A 42 -3.37 0.36 -4.47
C LYS A 42 -4.07 -0.45 -5.57
N THR A 43 -3.42 -0.74 -6.71
CA THR A 43 -3.96 -1.73 -7.65
C THR A 43 -3.97 -3.09 -6.96
N ILE A 44 -5.17 -3.55 -6.60
CA ILE A 44 -5.45 -4.90 -6.13
C ILE A 44 -4.89 -5.86 -7.19
N LYS A 45 -3.75 -6.48 -6.89
CA LYS A 45 -3.19 -7.51 -7.76
C LYS A 45 -4.17 -8.67 -7.82
N THR A 46 -4.50 -9.13 -9.02
CA THR A 46 -5.31 -10.35 -9.15
C THR A 46 -4.49 -11.54 -8.61
N PRO A 47 -5.12 -12.62 -8.14
CA PRO A 47 -4.42 -13.85 -7.73
C PRO A 47 -3.38 -14.31 -8.76
N GLU A 48 -3.73 -14.19 -10.04
CA GLU A 48 -2.88 -14.60 -11.17
C GLU A 48 -1.58 -13.77 -11.23
N GLU A 49 -1.66 -12.47 -10.95
CA GLU A 49 -0.49 -11.56 -10.86
C GLU A 49 0.40 -11.83 -9.63
N LEU A 50 -0.14 -12.52 -8.62
CA LEU A 50 0.59 -12.98 -7.44
C LEU A 50 1.19 -14.39 -7.63
N GLY A 51 1.05 -14.96 -8.83
CA GLY A 51 1.51 -16.32 -9.15
C GLY A 51 0.59 -17.41 -8.63
N TRP A 52 -0.64 -17.07 -8.20
CA TRP A 52 -1.60 -18.03 -7.69
C TRP A 52 -2.38 -18.60 -8.86
N SER A 53 -2.46 -19.93 -8.94
CA SER A 53 -3.26 -20.59 -9.97
C SER A 53 -4.71 -20.12 -9.91
N ARG A 54 -5.32 -19.93 -11.08
CA ARG A 54 -6.74 -19.64 -11.22
C ARG A 54 -7.55 -20.67 -10.42
N GLY A 55 -8.42 -20.20 -9.51
CA GLY A 55 -9.18 -21.06 -8.60
C GLY A 55 -8.46 -21.47 -7.30
N PHE A 56 -7.30 -20.89 -6.97
CA PHE A 56 -6.60 -21.14 -5.70
C PHE A 56 -7.49 -20.86 -4.48
N PHE A 57 -8.20 -19.73 -4.47
CA PHE A 57 -9.13 -19.37 -3.39
C PHE A 57 -10.36 -20.30 -3.36
N GLU A 58 -10.89 -20.70 -4.51
CA GLU A 58 -12.03 -21.62 -4.60
C GLU A 58 -11.67 -23.02 -4.09
N ARG A 59 -10.44 -23.48 -4.36
CA ARG A 59 -9.92 -24.77 -3.88
C ARG A 59 -9.66 -24.79 -2.38
N THR A 60 -9.33 -23.65 -1.77
CA THR A 60 -8.96 -23.54 -0.35
C THR A 60 -10.11 -23.10 0.55
N ALA A 61 -11.11 -22.41 0.00
CA ALA A 61 -12.32 -21.98 0.72
C ALA A 61 -13.15 -23.16 1.26
N GLY A 62 -13.04 -24.35 0.67
CA GLY A 62 -13.69 -25.57 1.16
C GLY A 62 -12.91 -26.34 2.24
N SER A 63 -11.66 -25.99 2.52
CA SER A 63 -10.80 -26.77 3.43
C SER A 63 -10.90 -26.34 4.91
N CYS A 64 -11.61 -25.26 5.22
CA CYS A 64 -11.80 -24.76 6.59
C CYS A 64 -13.24 -24.93 7.11
N ALA A 65 -14.10 -25.64 6.37
CA ALA A 65 -15.51 -25.82 6.74
C ALA A 65 -15.78 -27.06 7.62
N ASP A 66 -14.75 -27.73 8.13
CA ASP A 66 -14.89 -28.93 8.96
C ASP A 66 -13.93 -28.90 10.16
N ASP A 67 -13.95 -27.82 10.94
CA ASP A 67 -13.54 -27.89 12.34
C ASP A 67 -14.80 -27.70 13.18
N PRO A 68 -15.42 -28.79 13.69
CA PRO A 68 -16.54 -28.65 14.61
C PRO A 68 -16.01 -27.94 15.86
N ILE A 69 -16.50 -26.73 16.12
CA ILE A 69 -16.29 -26.06 17.41
C ILE A 69 -17.00 -26.92 18.48
N PHE A 70 -16.29 -27.88 19.05
CA PHE A 70 -16.72 -28.60 20.23
C PHE A 70 -16.68 -27.62 21.41
N ASN A 71 -17.86 -27.11 21.77
CA ASN A 71 -18.06 -26.41 23.03
C ASN A 71 -18.35 -27.46 24.13
N ASN A 72 -17.34 -27.79 24.94
CA ASN A 72 -17.57 -28.34 26.28
C ASN A 72 -16.49 -27.88 27.26
#